data_AF-S5ZTP2-F1
#
_entry.id   AF-S5ZTP2-F1
#
_cell.length_a   1.000
_cell.length_b   1.000
_cell.length_c   1.000
_cell.angle_alpha   90.00
_cell.angle_beta   90.00
_cell.angle_gamma   90.00
#
_symmetry.space_group_name_H-M   'P 1'
#
loop_
_entity.id
_entity.type
_entity.pdbx_description
1 polymer ?
#
loop_
_entity_poly.entity_id
_entity_poly.type
_entity_poly.pdbx_seq_one_letter_code
_entity_poly.pdbx_strand_id
1 'polypeptide(L)'
;MSFLLVLFGSELYLALLFALYFAYLRYIILKNREFFIEVEPYRFFYYGLTVIGFLSFLGYLLVRKLAKNVYYFYAYLVIIFIAVLGFRYLYKSKFTRDWTYGVVEEVKGELVRIDVHDDIRANVKPGKYWVESAEDVEVGDIVKVLVEERIFRSSIPKRILEVHKAKPPSSETSTEPKAESESSSSK
;
A
#
# COMPACT_ATOMS: atom_id res chain seq x y z
N MET A 1 -2.23 26.74 -4.80
CA MET A 1 -3.39 27.15 -5.63
C MET A 1 -4.74 26.87 -4.95
N SER A 2 -4.93 25.72 -4.29
CA SER A 2 -6.22 25.31 -3.67
C SER A 2 -6.73 26.21 -2.53
N PHE A 3 -5.84 26.81 -1.73
CA PHE A 3 -6.23 27.65 -0.59
C PHE A 3 -6.86 29.00 -1.01
N LEU A 4 -6.34 29.59 -2.09
CA LEU A 4 -6.87 30.84 -2.67
C LEU A 4 -8.25 30.64 -3.30
N LEU A 5 -8.48 29.48 -3.92
CA LEU A 5 -9.78 29.13 -4.52
C LEU A 5 -10.88 28.92 -3.48
N VAL A 6 -10.54 28.48 -2.26
CA VAL A 6 -11.53 28.27 -1.18
C VAL A 6 -11.91 29.60 -0.51
N LEU A 7 -10.98 30.53 -0.40
CA LEU A 7 -11.25 31.86 0.14
C LEU A 7 -12.21 32.67 -0.76
N PHE A 8 -12.05 32.57 -2.08
CA PHE A 8 -12.80 33.39 -3.06
C PHE A 8 -13.81 32.60 -3.92
N GLY A 9 -13.91 31.29 -3.77
CA GLY A 9 -14.73 30.42 -4.62
C GLY A 9 -16.20 30.32 -4.23
N SER A 10 -17.03 29.98 -5.23
CA SER A 10 -18.45 29.62 -5.08
C SER A 10 -18.62 28.10 -4.93
N GLU A 11 -19.75 27.66 -4.38
CA GLU A 11 -20.09 26.24 -4.25
C GLU A 11 -20.12 25.54 -5.61
N LEU A 12 -20.61 26.24 -6.64
CA LEU A 12 -20.70 25.72 -8.01
C LEU A 12 -19.31 25.48 -8.60
N TYR A 13 -18.37 26.40 -8.38
CA TYR A 13 -16.99 26.22 -8.83
C TYR A 13 -16.31 25.06 -8.09
N LEU A 14 -16.50 24.95 -6.78
CA LEU A 14 -15.97 23.83 -6.00
C LEU A 14 -16.53 22.49 -6.50
N ALA A 15 -17.83 22.42 -6.79
CA ALA A 15 -18.48 21.23 -7.33
C ALA A 15 -17.94 20.85 -8.72
N LEU A 16 -17.74 21.83 -9.60
CA LEU A 16 -17.15 21.60 -10.93
C LEU A 16 -15.71 21.08 -10.82
N LEU A 17 -14.89 21.71 -9.98
CA LEU A 17 -13.50 21.29 -9.75
C LEU A 17 -13.45 19.88 -9.17
N PHE A 18 -14.29 19.57 -8.19
CA PHE A 18 -14.42 18.22 -7.64
C PHE A 18 -14.83 17.22 -8.71
N ALA A 19 -15.84 17.51 -9.53
CA ALA A 19 -16.30 16.60 -10.57
C ALA A 19 -15.18 16.31 -11.60
N LEU A 20 -14.47 17.33 -12.06
CA LEU A 20 -13.35 17.18 -12.99
C LEU A 20 -12.19 16.40 -12.36
N TYR A 21 -11.78 16.75 -11.15
CA TYR A 21 -10.71 16.06 -10.44
C TYR A 21 -11.07 14.59 -10.13
N PHE A 22 -12.30 14.34 -9.68
CA PHE A 22 -12.77 12.99 -9.38
C PHE A 22 -12.89 12.13 -10.65
N ALA A 23 -13.34 12.70 -11.76
CA ALA A 23 -13.35 12.03 -13.06
C ALA A 23 -11.93 11.70 -13.52
N TYR A 24 -10.99 12.64 -13.38
CA TYR A 24 -9.58 12.43 -13.69
C TYR A 24 -8.94 11.34 -12.81
N LEU A 25 -9.18 11.38 -11.50
CA LEU A 25 -8.72 10.37 -10.55
C LEU A 25 -9.25 8.98 -10.91
N ARG A 26 -10.56 8.89 -11.19
CA ARG A 26 -11.20 7.64 -11.64
C ARG A 26 -10.56 7.14 -12.94
N TYR A 27 -10.32 8.02 -13.90
CA TYR A 27 -9.65 7.67 -15.15
C TYR A 27 -8.26 7.11 -14.90
N ILE A 28 -7.43 7.78 -14.10
CA ILE A 28 -6.06 7.35 -13.80
C ILE A 28 -6.02 6.00 -13.09
N ILE A 29 -6.87 5.78 -12.08
CA ILE A 29 -6.92 4.49 -11.36
C ILE A 29 -7.35 3.35 -12.30
N LEU A 30 -8.37 3.58 -13.14
CA LEU A 30 -8.84 2.56 -14.08
C LEU A 30 -7.81 2.28 -15.18
N LYS A 31 -7.16 3.32 -15.70
CA LYS A 31 -6.15 3.20 -16.75
C LYS A 31 -4.89 2.46 -16.28
N ASN A 32 -4.49 2.67 -15.03
CA ASN A 32 -3.27 2.10 -14.44
C ASN A 32 -3.58 0.95 -13.47
N ARG A 33 -4.71 0.26 -13.64
CA ARG A 33 -5.15 -0.80 -12.73
C ARG A 33 -4.13 -1.93 -12.56
N GLU A 34 -3.35 -2.20 -13.60
CA GLU A 34 -2.34 -3.27 -13.66
C GLU A 34 -1.09 -2.94 -12.82
N PHE A 35 -0.90 -1.67 -12.46
CA PHE A 35 0.19 -1.26 -11.57
C PHE A 35 -0.07 -1.66 -10.11
N PHE A 36 -1.34 -1.88 -9.74
CA PHE A 36 -1.71 -2.23 -8.37
C PHE A 36 -1.82 -3.74 -8.22
N ILE A 37 -1.25 -4.27 -7.14
CA ILE A 37 -1.48 -5.67 -6.72
C ILE A 37 -2.99 -5.89 -6.53
N GLU A 38 -3.64 -4.95 -5.84
CA GLU A 38 -5.09 -4.93 -5.64
C GLU A 38 -5.61 -3.50 -5.79
N VAL A 39 -6.55 -3.28 -6.71
CA VAL A 39 -7.03 -1.92 -7.03
C VAL A 39 -8.02 -1.40 -5.98
N GLU A 40 -8.78 -2.29 -5.33
CA GLU A 40 -9.88 -1.90 -4.45
C GLU A 40 -9.45 -1.05 -3.24
N PRO A 41 -8.38 -1.38 -2.50
CA PRO A 41 -7.90 -0.55 -1.39
C PRO A 41 -7.50 0.86 -1.84
N TYR A 42 -6.77 0.99 -2.95
CA TYR A 42 -6.37 2.31 -3.47
C TYR A 42 -7.59 3.12 -3.93
N ARG A 43 -8.53 2.47 -4.62
CA ARG A 43 -9.78 3.11 -5.04
C ARG A 43 -10.56 3.64 -3.84
N PHE A 44 -10.78 2.81 -2.83
CA PHE A 44 -11.47 3.23 -1.61
C PHE A 44 -10.73 4.38 -0.93
N PHE A 45 -9.41 4.27 -0.82
CA PHE A 45 -8.60 5.28 -0.14
C PHE A 45 -8.66 6.64 -0.83
N TYR A 46 -8.31 6.68 -2.12
CA TYR A 46 -8.25 7.93 -2.87
C TYR A 46 -9.63 8.53 -3.11
N TYR A 47 -10.65 7.72 -3.38
CA TYR A 47 -12.01 8.25 -3.53
C TYR A 47 -12.53 8.81 -2.21
N GLY A 48 -12.34 8.07 -1.11
CA GLY A 48 -12.77 8.51 0.22
C GLY A 48 -12.09 9.81 0.65
N LEU A 49 -10.76 9.91 0.49
CA LEU A 49 -10.03 11.15 0.79
C LEU A 49 -10.49 12.32 -0.08
N THR A 50 -10.74 12.08 -1.38
CA THR A 50 -11.21 13.13 -2.29
C THR A 50 -12.61 13.62 -1.89
N VAL A 51 -13.51 12.71 -1.54
CA VAL A 51 -14.86 13.04 -1.06
C VAL A 51 -14.80 13.78 0.28
N ILE A 52 -14.01 13.31 1.24
CA ILE A 52 -13.82 14.01 2.53
C ILE A 52 -13.25 15.41 2.30
N GLY A 53 -12.26 15.55 1.42
CA GLY A 53 -11.69 16.85 1.06
C GLY A 53 -12.77 17.78 0.50
N PHE A 54 -13.55 17.32 -0.47
CA PHE A 54 -14.66 18.10 -1.04
C PHE A 54 -15.70 18.49 0.01
N LEU A 55 -16.18 17.55 0.83
CA LEU A 55 -17.15 17.82 1.89
C LEU A 55 -16.59 18.77 2.95
N SER A 56 -15.29 18.70 3.24
CA SER A 56 -14.63 19.63 4.15
C SER A 56 -14.70 21.05 3.60
N PHE A 57 -14.29 21.26 2.34
CA PHE A 57 -14.35 22.59 1.72
C PHE A 57 -15.78 23.09 1.55
N LEU A 58 -16.72 22.24 1.11
CA LEU A 58 -18.12 22.60 0.99
C LEU A 58 -18.71 22.98 2.36
N GLY A 59 -18.46 22.17 3.38
CA GLY A 59 -18.88 22.44 4.75
C GLY A 59 -18.35 23.78 5.25
N TYR A 60 -17.10 24.13 4.96
CA TYR A 60 -16.55 25.44 5.28
C TYR A 60 -17.29 26.58 4.57
N LEU A 61 -17.58 26.45 3.27
CA LEU A 61 -18.33 27.46 2.50
C LEU A 61 -19.77 27.66 3.02
N LEU A 62 -20.39 26.60 3.54
CA LEU A 62 -21.71 26.68 4.16
C LEU A 62 -21.64 27.31 5.55
N VAL A 63 -20.68 26.86 6.38
CA VAL A 63 -20.50 27.39 7.74
C VAL A 63 -20.21 28.87 7.72
N ARG A 64 -19.34 29.37 6.81
CA ARG A 64 -19.08 30.83 6.72
C ARG A 64 -20.32 31.66 6.38
N LYS A 65 -21.32 31.08 5.69
CA LYS A 65 -22.58 31.76 5.33
C LYS A 65 -23.62 31.72 6.45
N LEU A 66 -23.60 30.67 7.26
CA LEU A 66 -24.64 30.36 8.26
C LEU A 66 -24.20 30.64 9.70
N ALA A 67 -22.89 30.75 9.95
CA ALA A 67 -22.34 30.88 11.30
C ALA A 67 -22.79 32.19 11.94
N LYS A 68 -23.47 32.07 13.08
CA LYS A 68 -23.87 33.22 13.91
C LYS A 68 -22.81 33.58 14.96
N ASN A 69 -21.91 32.65 15.26
CA ASN A 69 -20.82 32.80 16.21
C ASN A 69 -19.71 31.79 15.93
N VAL A 70 -18.61 31.88 16.68
CA VAL A 70 -17.41 31.03 16.49
C VAL A 70 -17.67 29.53 16.76
N TYR A 71 -18.65 29.17 17.58
CA TYR A 71 -18.91 27.78 17.94
C TYR A 71 -19.34 26.91 16.75
N TYR A 72 -19.90 27.50 15.69
CA TYR A 72 -20.19 26.79 14.44
C TYR A 72 -18.92 26.27 13.77
N PHE A 73 -17.82 27.03 13.83
CA PHE A 73 -16.54 26.59 13.29
C PHE A 73 -15.93 25.47 14.13
N TYR A 74 -16.05 25.53 15.46
CA TYR A 74 -15.60 24.43 16.33
C TYR A 74 -16.39 23.15 16.08
N ALA A 75 -17.72 23.24 15.98
CA ALA A 75 -18.57 22.10 15.65
C ALA A 75 -18.21 21.51 14.28
N TYR A 76 -18.00 22.36 13.27
CA TYR A 76 -17.54 21.93 11.94
C TYR A 76 -16.21 21.16 12.01
N LEU A 77 -15.21 21.67 12.74
CA LEU A 77 -13.93 20.98 12.89
C LEU A 77 -14.07 19.62 13.56
N VAL A 78 -14.93 19.50 14.58
CA VAL A 78 -15.24 18.22 15.24
C VAL A 78 -15.89 17.25 14.25
N ILE A 79 -16.82 17.70 13.42
CA ILE A 79 -17.48 16.85 12.40
C ILE A 79 -16.45 16.32 11.40
N ILE A 80 -15.57 17.18 10.89
CA ILE A 80 -14.52 16.76 9.95
C ILE A 80 -13.56 15.77 10.62
N PHE A 81 -13.18 16.02 11.87
CA PHE A 81 -12.34 15.11 12.63
C PHE A 81 -12.97 13.71 12.78
N ILE A 82 -14.25 13.65 13.16
CA ILE A 82 -15.01 12.39 13.25
C ILE A 82 -15.08 11.69 11.88
N ALA A 83 -15.33 12.43 10.79
CA ALA A 83 -15.37 11.87 9.45
C ALA A 83 -14.03 11.24 9.05
N VAL A 84 -12.90 11.90 9.35
CA VAL A 84 -11.55 11.37 9.08
C VAL A 84 -11.26 10.13 9.92
N LEU A 85 -11.59 10.14 11.22
CA LEU A 85 -11.41 8.97 12.08
C LEU A 85 -12.29 7.79 11.65
N GLY A 86 -13.55 8.06 11.32
CA GLY A 86 -14.48 7.05 10.80
C GLY A 86 -13.97 6.43 9.51
N PHE A 87 -13.48 7.24 8.57
CA PHE A 87 -12.86 6.74 7.35
C PHE A 87 -11.61 5.90 7.61
N ARG A 88 -10.73 6.34 8.51
CA ARG A 88 -9.55 5.56 8.93
C ARG A 88 -9.97 4.21 9.52
N TYR A 89 -10.97 4.20 10.38
CA TYR A 89 -11.50 2.98 11.00
C TYR A 89 -12.08 2.01 9.96
N LEU A 90 -12.90 2.51 9.04
CA LEU A 90 -13.49 1.72 7.96
C LEU A 90 -12.42 1.14 7.04
N TYR A 91 -11.41 1.94 6.68
CA TYR A 91 -10.29 1.48 5.87
C TYR A 91 -9.54 0.35 6.56
N LYS A 92 -9.16 0.57 7.83
CA LYS A 92 -8.41 -0.41 8.62
C LYS A 92 -9.16 -1.73 8.75
N SER A 93 -10.46 -1.65 9.07
CA SER A 93 -11.29 -2.82 9.29
C SER A 93 -11.49 -3.66 8.03
N LYS A 94 -11.51 -3.03 6.85
CA LYS A 94 -11.81 -3.72 5.59
C LYS A 94 -10.56 -4.20 4.85
N PHE A 95 -9.45 -3.44 4.91
CA PHE A 95 -8.33 -3.65 3.99
C PHE A 95 -7.00 -3.98 4.66
N THR A 96 -6.82 -3.70 5.94
CA THR A 96 -5.50 -3.86 6.58
C THR A 96 -5.09 -5.33 6.68
N ARG A 97 -3.79 -5.55 6.50
CA ARG A 97 -3.09 -6.83 6.71
C ARG A 97 -1.78 -6.58 7.43
N ASP A 98 -1.24 -7.62 8.05
CA ASP A 98 -0.01 -7.63 8.85
C ASP A 98 1.22 -8.09 8.06
N TRP A 99 1.14 -8.09 6.73
CA TRP A 99 2.24 -8.49 5.86
C TRP A 99 2.30 -7.68 4.56
N THR A 100 3.49 -7.61 3.95
CA THR A 100 3.76 -6.98 2.64
C THR A 100 4.67 -7.88 1.81
N TYR A 101 4.82 -7.56 0.52
CA TYR A 101 5.86 -8.14 -0.34
C TYR A 101 7.04 -7.19 -0.50
N GLY A 102 8.22 -7.75 -0.70
CA GLY A 102 9.43 -7.03 -1.10
C GLY A 102 10.33 -7.90 -1.96
N VAL A 103 11.28 -7.27 -2.65
CA VAL A 103 12.30 -7.95 -3.46
C VAL A 103 13.63 -7.89 -2.74
N VAL A 104 14.33 -9.02 -2.66
CA VAL A 104 15.64 -9.08 -2.00
C VAL A 104 16.69 -8.36 -2.85
N GLU A 105 17.35 -7.37 -2.27
CA GLU A 105 18.39 -6.54 -2.91
C GLU A 105 19.80 -6.88 -2.43
N GLU A 106 19.96 -7.21 -1.15
CA GLU A 106 21.26 -7.46 -0.53
C GLU A 106 21.10 -8.43 0.64
N VAL A 107 22.04 -9.38 0.79
CA VAL A 107 22.06 -10.36 1.87
C VAL A 107 23.35 -10.19 2.66
N LYS A 108 23.25 -10.04 3.99
CA LYS A 108 24.37 -9.90 4.93
C LYS A 108 24.17 -10.81 6.13
N GLY A 109 24.63 -12.06 6.02
CA GLY A 109 24.42 -13.06 7.06
C GLY A 109 22.92 -13.26 7.32
N GLU A 110 22.48 -12.98 8.55
CA GLU A 110 21.07 -13.12 8.98
C GLU A 110 20.19 -11.91 8.63
N LEU A 111 20.77 -10.82 8.12
CA LEU A 111 20.05 -9.61 7.73
C LEU A 111 19.93 -9.48 6.22
N VAL A 112 18.72 -9.15 5.77
CA VAL A 112 18.40 -9.03 4.34
C VAL A 112 17.82 -7.66 4.08
N ARG A 113 18.33 -6.98 3.04
CA ARG A 113 17.77 -5.73 2.56
C ARG A 113 16.73 -6.04 1.49
N ILE A 114 15.51 -5.61 1.73
CA ILE A 114 14.39 -5.74 0.80
C ILE A 114 14.00 -4.38 0.24
N ASP A 115 13.61 -4.32 -1.02
CA ASP A 115 12.91 -3.18 -1.61
C ASP A 115 11.41 -3.45 -1.60
N VAL A 116 10.67 -2.59 -0.89
CA VAL A 116 9.22 -2.69 -0.74
C VAL A 116 8.58 -1.59 -1.54
N HIS A 117 7.63 -1.96 -2.39
CA HIS A 117 6.79 -1.00 -3.10
C HIS A 117 5.70 -0.45 -2.16
N ASP A 118 5.04 0.64 -2.55
CA ASP A 118 3.98 1.24 -1.74
C ASP A 118 2.84 0.24 -1.51
N ASP A 119 2.63 -0.18 -0.25
CA ASP A 119 1.55 -1.08 0.15
C ASP A 119 0.69 -0.39 1.20
N ILE A 120 -0.41 0.18 0.71
CA ILE A 120 -1.36 0.92 1.53
C ILE A 120 -2.15 0.01 2.50
N ARG A 121 -2.30 -1.28 2.19
CA ARG A 121 -2.99 -2.25 3.07
C ARG A 121 -2.14 -2.57 4.29
N ALA A 122 -0.83 -2.76 4.07
CA ALA A 122 0.14 -2.95 5.14
C ALA A 122 0.55 -1.64 5.81
N ASN A 123 0.19 -0.48 5.22
CA ASN A 123 0.61 0.85 5.64
C ASN A 123 2.15 0.99 5.68
N VAL A 124 2.83 0.33 4.74
CA VAL A 124 4.29 0.37 4.57
C VAL A 124 4.61 1.36 3.45
N LYS A 125 5.52 2.29 3.73
CA LYS A 125 5.99 3.25 2.73
C LYS A 125 6.97 2.58 1.76
N PRO A 126 7.01 3.02 0.49
CA PRO A 126 7.99 2.51 -0.45
C PRO A 126 9.42 2.82 0.04
N GLY A 127 10.33 1.86 -0.15
CA GLY A 127 11.73 2.03 0.16
C GLY A 127 12.44 0.74 0.56
N LYS A 128 13.71 0.90 0.96
CA LYS A 128 14.59 -0.20 1.34
C LYS A 128 14.61 -0.42 2.84
N TYR A 129 14.41 -1.65 3.27
CA TYR A 129 14.33 -2.03 4.68
C TYR A 129 15.27 -3.20 4.97
N TRP A 130 15.93 -3.19 6.13
CA TRP A 130 16.65 -4.34 6.65
C TRP A 130 15.70 -5.17 7.51
N VAL A 131 15.62 -6.46 7.21
CA VAL A 131 14.75 -7.42 7.90
C VAL A 131 15.54 -8.67 8.27
N GLU A 132 15.10 -9.33 9.32
CA GLU A 132 15.65 -10.63 9.72
C GLU A 132 15.17 -11.72 8.75
N SER A 133 16.09 -12.59 8.34
CA SER A 133 15.75 -13.79 7.55
C SER A 133 15.76 -15.04 8.41
N ALA A 134 14.69 -15.83 8.30
CA ALA A 134 14.62 -17.17 8.89
C ALA A 134 14.95 -18.29 7.87
N GLU A 135 15.03 -17.94 6.59
CA GLU A 135 15.24 -18.89 5.48
C GLU A 135 16.43 -18.45 4.62
N ASP A 136 16.93 -19.37 3.79
CA ASP A 136 17.97 -19.06 2.82
C ASP A 136 17.37 -18.27 1.65
N VAL A 137 17.85 -17.05 1.42
CA VAL A 137 17.32 -16.09 0.43
C VAL A 137 18.42 -15.63 -0.50
N GLU A 138 18.10 -15.56 -1.78
CA GLU A 138 18.99 -15.05 -2.81
C GLU A 138 18.54 -13.67 -3.28
N VAL A 139 19.49 -12.91 -3.84
CA VAL A 139 19.19 -11.62 -4.46
C VAL A 139 18.24 -11.83 -5.65
N GLY A 140 17.15 -11.07 -5.66
CA GLY A 140 16.07 -11.17 -6.64
C GLY A 140 14.87 -12.00 -6.19
N ASP A 141 14.96 -12.74 -5.07
CA ASP A 141 13.81 -13.45 -4.52
C ASP A 141 12.70 -12.49 -4.10
N ILE A 142 11.45 -12.91 -4.29
CA ILE A 142 10.27 -12.17 -3.80
C ILE A 142 9.91 -12.75 -2.43
N VAL A 143 9.88 -11.90 -1.41
CA VAL A 143 9.63 -12.34 -0.03
C VAL A 143 8.36 -11.74 0.51
N LYS A 144 7.61 -12.55 1.25
CA LYS A 144 6.50 -12.08 2.09
C LYS A 144 7.06 -11.75 3.46
N VAL A 145 6.74 -10.57 3.97
CA VAL A 145 7.39 -9.99 5.14
C VAL A 145 6.34 -9.57 6.16
N LEU A 146 6.53 -9.99 7.40
CA LEU A 146 5.72 -9.57 8.53
C LEU A 146 5.94 -8.08 8.78
N VAL A 147 4.84 -7.38 9.02
CA VAL A 147 4.81 -5.93 9.22
C VAL A 147 4.34 -5.62 10.63
N GLU A 148 5.11 -4.81 11.35
CA GLU A 148 4.74 -4.30 12.66
C GLU A 148 3.96 -2.99 12.52
N GLU A 149 2.70 -3.00 12.96
CA GLU A 149 1.88 -1.80 12.98
C GLU A 149 2.39 -0.79 14.02
N ARG A 150 2.43 0.49 13.64
CA ARG A 150 2.68 1.60 14.56
C ARG A 150 1.47 2.52 14.63
N ILE A 151 1.06 2.86 15.84
CA ILE A 151 -0.09 3.74 16.07
C ILE A 151 0.21 5.14 15.48
N PHE A 152 -0.67 5.62 14.60
CA PHE A 152 -0.55 6.90 13.87
C PHE A 152 0.73 7.07 13.04
N ARG A 153 1.46 6.00 12.74
CA ARG A 153 2.67 6.03 11.89
C ARG A 153 2.58 4.95 10.82
N SER A 154 3.45 5.01 9.83
CA SER A 154 3.61 3.92 8.86
C SER A 154 4.16 2.69 9.56
N SER A 155 3.71 1.52 9.15
CA SER A 155 4.20 0.24 9.66
C SER A 155 5.64 -0.02 9.19
N ILE A 156 6.34 -0.96 9.83
CA ILE A 156 7.73 -1.33 9.47
C ILE A 156 7.80 -2.83 9.15
N PRO A 157 8.42 -3.24 8.03
CA PRO A 157 8.75 -4.63 7.77
C PRO A 157 9.76 -5.15 8.80
N LYS A 158 9.52 -6.32 9.40
CA LYS A 158 10.37 -6.89 10.45
C LYS A 158 11.10 -8.18 10.06
N ARG A 159 10.36 -9.17 9.56
CA ARG A 159 10.87 -10.53 9.37
C ARG A 159 10.27 -11.19 8.16
N ILE A 160 11.07 -11.95 7.42
CA ILE A 160 10.61 -12.77 6.29
C ILE A 160 9.74 -13.92 6.82
N LEU A 161 8.59 -14.14 6.18
CA LEU A 161 7.64 -15.21 6.49
C LEU A 161 7.71 -16.34 5.45
N GLU A 162 7.80 -15.99 4.17
CA GLU A 162 7.77 -16.92 3.04
C GLU A 162 8.68 -16.40 1.92
N VAL A 163 9.37 -17.30 1.22
CA VAL A 163 10.26 -16.98 0.10
C VAL A 163 9.72 -17.57 -1.20
N HIS A 164 9.54 -16.72 -2.21
CA HIS A 164 9.22 -17.13 -3.58
C HIS A 164 10.48 -17.01 -4.44
N LYS A 165 11.08 -18.16 -4.76
CA LYS A 165 12.34 -18.25 -5.50
C LYS A 165 12.17 -17.74 -6.94
N ALA A 166 13.05 -16.82 -7.35
CA ALA A 166 13.04 -16.29 -8.71
C ALA A 166 13.59 -17.27 -9.76
N LYS A 167 14.38 -18.27 -9.32
CA LYS A 167 14.84 -19.40 -10.14
C LYS A 167 14.23 -20.71 -9.63
N PRO A 168 13.77 -21.62 -10.51
CA PRO A 168 13.49 -22.98 -10.07
C PRO A 168 14.79 -23.59 -9.50
N PRO A 169 14.71 -24.44 -8.47
CA PRO A 169 15.89 -25.15 -7.99
C PRO A 169 16.46 -25.91 -9.19
N SER A 170 17.73 -25.66 -9.50
CA SER A 170 18.48 -26.44 -10.47
C SER A 170 18.52 -27.88 -9.96
N SER A 171 17.58 -28.70 -10.43
CA SER A 171 17.68 -30.14 -10.32
C SER A 171 18.87 -30.55 -11.19
N GLU A 172 20.05 -30.62 -10.57
CA GLU A 172 21.11 -31.51 -11.05
C GLU A 172 20.63 -32.95 -10.87
N THR A 173 19.69 -33.37 -11.71
CA THR A 173 19.50 -34.77 -11.99
C THR A 173 20.68 -35.17 -12.85
N SER A 174 21.77 -35.59 -12.19
CA SER A 174 22.85 -36.30 -12.82
C SER A 174 22.30 -37.59 -13.44
N THR A 175 21.89 -37.52 -14.71
CA THR A 175 21.76 -38.70 -15.57
C THR A 175 23.14 -39.05 -16.11
N GLU A 176 24.01 -39.56 -15.24
CA GLU A 176 25.05 -40.48 -15.68
C GLU A 176 24.50 -41.91 -15.54
N PRO A 177 24.37 -42.68 -16.63
CA PRO A 177 24.04 -44.08 -16.53
C PRO A 177 25.23 -44.81 -15.90
N LYS A 178 24.97 -45.58 -14.83
CA LYS A 178 25.91 -46.56 -14.29
C LYS A 178 26.36 -47.48 -15.43
N ALA A 179 27.63 -47.44 -15.76
CA ALA A 179 28.29 -48.49 -16.51
C ALA A 179 28.29 -49.76 -15.65
N GLU A 180 27.35 -50.67 -15.90
CA GLU A 180 27.44 -52.05 -15.43
C GLU A 180 28.66 -52.69 -16.07
N SER A 181 29.72 -52.76 -15.28
CA SER A 181 30.84 -53.64 -15.49
C SER A 181 30.63 -54.84 -14.57
N GLU A 182 30.26 -55.98 -15.14
CA GLU A 182 30.61 -57.28 -14.55
C GLU A 182 30.67 -58.34 -15.65
N SER A 183 31.89 -58.61 -16.08
CA SER A 183 32.29 -59.76 -16.87
C SER A 183 32.65 -60.93 -15.95
N SER A 184 32.05 -62.11 -16.14
CA SER A 184 32.68 -63.45 -16.01
C SER A 184 31.61 -64.52 -16.27
N SER A 185 31.61 -65.24 -17.40
CA SER A 185 32.47 -66.37 -17.79
C SER A 185 32.17 -67.72 -17.09
N SER A 186 31.95 -68.73 -17.93
CA SER A 186 32.01 -70.20 -17.72
C SER A 186 30.76 -70.83 -17.06
N LYS A 187 30.16 -71.93 -17.55
CA LYS A 187 30.59 -73.08 -18.37
C LYS A 187 29.45 -73.53 -19.29
#